data_AF-A0A1S6LN37-F1
#
_entry.id   AF-A0A1S6LN37-F1
#
_cell.length_a   1.000
_cell.length_b   1.000
_cell.length_c   1.000
_cell.angle_alpha   90.00
_cell.angle_beta   90.00
_cell.angle_gamma   90.00
#
_symmetry.space_group_name_H-M   'P 1'
#
loop_
_entity.id
_entity.type
_entity.pdbx_description
1 polymer ?
#
loop_
_entity_poly.entity_id
_entity_poly.type
_entity_poly.pdbx_seq_one_letter_code
_entity_poly.pdbx_strand_id
1 'polypeptide(L)'
;MVLGHQTCGAVAAAVRVEAGHGGFPGPLRYLAGQIRPAVNRSLAGDAYVDAAVAANVRLVASRLAAEHELVARIAAGKLAVVGVRYEPASQRAHRIH
;
A
#
# COMPACT_ATOMS: atom_id res chain seq x y z
N MET A 1 -9.49 1.46 9.25
CA MET A 1 -8.02 1.34 9.30
C MET A 1 -7.55 0.66 8.03
N VAL A 2 -6.41 1.05 7.49
CA VAL A 2 -5.71 0.37 6.38
C VAL A 2 -4.42 -0.21 6.94
N LEU A 3 -4.29 -1.54 6.93
CA LEU A 3 -3.15 -2.25 7.49
C LEU A 3 -2.32 -2.88 6.37
N GLY A 4 -1.13 -2.35 6.13
CA GLY A 4 -0.09 -3.01 5.34
C GLY A 4 0.83 -3.83 6.23
N HIS A 5 1.63 -4.72 5.64
CA HIS A 5 2.57 -5.52 6.38
C HIS A 5 3.90 -5.72 5.64
N GLN A 6 4.97 -5.92 6.40
CA GLN A 6 6.30 -6.31 5.89
C GLN A 6 6.20 -7.59 5.03
N THR A 7 7.09 -7.73 4.05
CA THR A 7 7.18 -8.90 3.15
C THR A 7 5.87 -9.21 2.41
N CYS A 8 5.13 -8.16 2.02
CA CYS A 8 3.88 -8.34 1.27
C CYS A 8 4.13 -8.85 -0.15
N GLY A 9 3.74 -10.10 -0.43
CA GLY A 9 3.96 -10.73 -1.73
C GLY A 9 3.33 -10.00 -2.92
N ALA A 10 2.15 -9.40 -2.74
CA ALA A 10 1.49 -8.63 -3.80
C ALA A 10 2.23 -7.32 -4.14
N VAL A 11 2.78 -6.65 -3.12
CA VAL A 11 3.58 -5.43 -3.32
C VAL A 11 4.94 -5.78 -3.92
N ALA A 12 5.59 -6.84 -3.44
CA ALA A 12 6.83 -7.35 -4.04
C ALA A 12 6.65 -7.74 -5.51
N ALA A 13 5.51 -8.35 -5.84
CA ALA A 13 5.13 -8.64 -7.22
C ALA A 13 5.02 -7.36 -8.06
N ALA A 14 4.28 -6.35 -7.59
CA ALA A 14 4.17 -5.07 -8.29
C ALA A 14 5.54 -4.40 -8.49
N VAL A 15 6.38 -4.38 -7.46
CA VAL A 15 7.75 -3.85 -7.51
C VAL A 15 8.60 -4.56 -8.57
N ARG A 16 8.54 -5.90 -8.65
CA ARG A 16 9.27 -6.68 -9.66
C ARG A 16 8.86 -6.34 -11.09
N VAL A 17 7.57 -6.12 -11.33
CA VAL A 17 7.05 -5.73 -12.66
C VAL A 17 7.60 -4.36 -13.04
N GLU A 18 7.59 -3.40 -12.11
CA GLU A 18 8.10 -2.06 -12.33
C GLU A 18 9.62 -2.00 -12.47
N ALA A 19 10.34 -2.95 -11.87
CA ALA A 19 11.78 -3.15 -12.06
C ALA A 19 12.16 -3.87 -13.37
N GLY A 20 11.18 -4.23 -14.22
CA GLY A 20 11.42 -4.83 -15.52
C GLY A 20 11.59 -6.35 -15.53
N HIS A 21 11.30 -7.04 -14.42
CA HIS A 21 11.44 -8.50 -14.31
C HIS A 21 10.24 -9.31 -14.88
N GLY A 22 9.57 -8.78 -15.90
CA GLY A 22 8.40 -9.40 -16.55
C GLY A 22 7.05 -9.13 -15.86
N GLY A 23 5.96 -9.62 -16.45
CA GLY A 23 4.58 -9.44 -15.97
C GLY A 23 3.94 -10.74 -15.45
N PHE A 24 2.85 -10.62 -14.68
CA PHE A 24 2.08 -11.78 -14.21
C PHE A 24 0.91 -12.12 -15.14
N PRO A 25 0.54 -13.41 -15.30
CA PRO A 25 -0.70 -13.78 -15.98
C PRO A 25 -1.92 -13.61 -15.06
N GLY A 26 -3.10 -13.48 -15.67
CA GLY A 26 -4.38 -13.58 -14.97
C GLY A 26 -4.60 -12.55 -13.85
N PRO A 27 -5.32 -12.93 -12.76
CA PRO A 27 -5.69 -12.01 -11.68
C PRO A 27 -4.53 -11.28 -11.00
N LEU A 28 -3.34 -11.86 -10.99
CA LEU A 28 -2.14 -11.24 -10.42
C LEU A 28 -1.73 -9.96 -11.17
N ARG A 29 -1.99 -9.89 -12.48
CA ARG A 29 -1.76 -8.68 -13.27
C ARG A 29 -2.62 -7.52 -12.79
N TYR A 30 -3.89 -7.80 -12.51
CA TYR A 30 -4.83 -6.81 -12.01
C TYR A 30 -4.38 -6.29 -10.64
N LEU A 31 -4.03 -7.18 -9.72
CA LEU A 31 -3.54 -6.81 -8.38
C LEU A 31 -2.26 -5.97 -8.45
N ALA A 32 -1.27 -6.38 -9.26
CA ALA A 32 -0.05 -5.60 -9.47
C ALA A 32 -0.36 -4.22 -10.06
N GLY A 33 -1.31 -4.14 -11.00
CA GLY A 33 -1.77 -2.89 -11.59
C GLY A 33 -2.42 -1.93 -10.58
N GLN A 34 -3.15 -2.45 -9.60
CA GLN A 34 -3.75 -1.63 -8.53
C GLN A 34 -2.71 -1.05 -7.56
N ILE A 35 -1.62 -1.77 -7.34
CA ILE A 35 -0.52 -1.38 -6.44
C ILE A 35 0.49 -0.48 -7.15
N ARG A 36 0.64 -0.62 -8.48
CA ARG A 36 1.61 0.11 -9.30
C ARG A 36 1.72 1.61 -9.00
N PRO A 37 0.64 2.39 -8.77
CA PRO A 37 0.77 3.82 -8.46
C PRO A 37 1.52 4.13 -7.17
N ALA A 38 1.65 3.14 -6.26
CA ALA A 38 2.40 3.27 -5.01
C ALA A 38 3.88 2.87 -5.14
N VAL A 39 4.32 2.39 -6.30
CA VAL A 39 5.69 1.91 -6.51
C VAL A 39 6.57 3.05 -7.02
N ASN A 40 7.55 3.47 -6.22
CA ASN A 40 8.53 4.48 -6.62
C ASN A 40 9.73 3.85 -7.35
N ARG A 41 9.75 4.02 -8.68
CA ARG A 41 10.78 3.45 -9.57
C ARG A 41 12.21 3.97 -9.34
N SER A 42 12.40 5.03 -8.55
CA SER A 42 13.74 5.51 -8.21
C SER A 42 14.42 4.72 -7.07
N LEU A 43 13.69 3.81 -6.41
CA LEU A 43 14.20 2.98 -5.33
C LEU A 43 14.62 1.59 -5.83
N ALA A 44 15.52 0.95 -5.09
CA ALA A 44 16.00 -0.42 -5.34
C ALA A 44 16.34 -1.15 -4.03
N GLY A 45 16.52 -2.47 -4.10
CA GLY A 45 16.84 -3.32 -2.95
C GLY A 45 15.67 -3.58 -2.00
N ASP A 46 15.90 -4.19 -0.84
CA ASP A 46 14.84 -4.60 0.09
C ASP A 46 14.02 -3.42 0.64
N ALA A 47 14.66 -2.26 0.82
CA ALA A 47 14.00 -1.02 1.19
C ALA A 47 12.93 -0.58 0.18
N TYR A 48 13.01 -1.05 -1.07
CA TYR A 48 12.06 -0.73 -2.11
C TYR A 48 10.67 -1.32 -1.84
N VAL A 49 10.59 -2.60 -1.44
CA VAL A 49 9.30 -3.24 -1.14
C VAL A 49 8.65 -2.61 0.08
N ASP A 50 9.44 -2.32 1.12
CA ASP A 50 8.92 -1.69 2.34
C ASP A 50 8.41 -0.28 2.10
N ALA A 51 9.13 0.53 1.31
CA ALA A 51 8.67 1.84 0.88
C ALA A 51 7.37 1.75 0.06
N ALA A 52 7.28 0.79 -0.86
CA ALA A 52 6.08 0.54 -1.65
C ALA A 52 4.88 0.08 -0.80
N VAL A 53 5.10 -0.71 0.26
CA VAL A 53 4.04 -1.07 1.22
C VAL A 53 3.50 0.18 1.89
N ALA A 54 4.38 1.04 2.42
CA ALA A 54 3.96 2.27 3.11
C ALA A 54 3.23 3.24 2.17
N ALA A 55 3.72 3.38 0.94
CA ALA A 55 3.06 4.17 -0.10
C ALA A 55 1.69 3.59 -0.48
N ASN A 56 1.56 2.27 -0.57
CA ASN A 56 0.29 1.62 -0.91
C ASN A 56 -0.74 1.79 0.20
N VAL A 57 -0.31 1.72 1.47
CA VAL A 57 -1.18 2.03 2.61
C VAL A 57 -1.68 3.47 2.53
N ARG A 58 -0.81 4.45 2.23
CA ARG A 58 -1.21 5.85 2.03
C ARG A 58 -2.20 6.01 0.87
N LEU A 59 -1.93 5.38 -0.27
CA LEU A 59 -2.80 5.42 -1.45
C LEU A 59 -4.19 4.86 -1.16
N VAL A 60 -4.28 3.71 -0.49
CA VAL A 60 -5.58 3.11 -0.15
C VAL A 60 -6.29 3.94 0.91
N ALA A 61 -5.57 4.45 1.92
CA ALA A 61 -6.14 5.33 2.92
C ALA A 61 -6.69 6.64 2.32
N SER A 62 -5.98 7.25 1.37
CA SER A 62 -6.45 8.46 0.70
C SER A 62 -7.68 8.20 -0.17
N ARG A 63 -7.73 7.05 -0.87
CA ARG A 63 -8.92 6.63 -1.62
C ARG A 63 -10.14 6.48 -0.70
N LEU A 64 -10.00 5.73 0.40
CA LEU A 64 -11.07 5.58 1.40
C LEU A 64 -11.51 6.90 2.01
N ALA A 65 -10.58 7.82 2.27
CA ALA A 65 -10.92 9.14 2.82
C ALA A 65 -11.70 10.01 1.82
N ALA A 66 -11.56 9.75 0.52
CA ALA A 66 -12.27 10.44 -0.54
C ALA A 66 -13.61 9.79 -0.95
N GLU A 67 -13.94 8.62 -0.41
CA GLU A 67 -15.21 7.95 -0.71
C GLU A 67 -16.40 8.80 -0.27
N HIS A 68 -17.38 8.97 -1.16
CA HIS A 68 -18.54 9.84 -0.96
C HIS A 68 -19.33 9.51 0.31
N GLU A 69 -19.44 8.22 0.65
CA GLU A 69 -20.16 7.77 1.84
C GLU A 69 -19.42 8.06 3.15
N LEU A 70 -18.09 8.23 3.09
CA LEU A 70 -17.23 8.37 4.26
C LEU A 70 -16.84 9.83 4.52
N VAL A 71 -16.69 10.63 3.46
CA VAL A 71 -16.11 11.98 3.54
C VAL A 71 -16.85 12.89 4.52
N ALA A 72 -18.18 12.86 4.56
CA ALA A 72 -18.97 13.70 5.46
C ALA A 72 -18.75 13.35 6.94
N ARG A 73 -18.60 12.05 7.25
CA ARG A 73 -18.34 11.58 8.62
C ARG A 73 -16.91 11.89 9.04
N ILE A 74 -15.96 11.84 8.11
CA ILE A 74 -14.57 12.20 8.35
C ILE A 74 -14.44 13.71 8.60
N ALA A 75 -15.05 14.54 7.75
CA ALA A 75 -15.07 15.99 7.91
C ALA A 75 -15.73 16.43 9.22
N ALA A 76 -16.77 15.72 9.67
CA ALA A 76 -17.42 15.95 10.96
C ALA A 76 -16.63 15.40 12.18
N GLY A 77 -15.45 14.81 11.98
CA GLY A 77 -14.65 14.20 13.05
C GLY A 77 -15.25 12.93 13.66
N LYS A 78 -16.30 12.36 13.05
CA LYS A 78 -17.02 11.17 13.52
C LYS A 78 -16.44 9.86 12.99
N LEU A 79 -15.51 9.93 12.05
CA LEU A 79 -14.81 8.80 11.45
C LEU A 79 -13.36 9.19 11.16
N ALA A 80 -12.43 8.25 11.34
CA ALA A 80 -11.03 8.44 10.98
C ALA A 80 -10.56 7.30 10.07
N VAL A 81 -9.80 7.65 9.03
CA VAL A 81 -9.04 6.68 8.23
C VAL A 81 -7.60 6.74 8.70
N VAL A 82 -7.10 5.60 9.20
CA VAL A 82 -5.74 5.48 9.76
C VAL A 82 -4.98 4.43 8.97
N GLY A 83 -3.81 4.80 8.45
CA GLY A 83 -2.85 3.89 7.83
C GLY A 83 -1.86 3.34 8.85
N VAL A 84 -1.55 2.05 8.76
CA VAL A 84 -0.62 1.34 9.64
C VAL A 84 0.24 0.37 8.81
N ARG A 85 1.54 0.27 9.13
CA ARG A 85 2.42 -0.80 8.67
C ARG A 85 2.77 -1.70 9.84
N TYR A 86 2.48 -2.99 9.70
CA TYR A 86 2.81 -4.03 10.66
C TYR A 86 4.09 -4.76 10.24
N GLU A 87 4.96 -5.03 11.20
CA GLU A 87 6.19 -5.81 11.04
C GLU A 87 6.04 -7.14 11.79
N PRO A 88 5.68 -8.26 11.13
CA PRO A 88 5.49 -9.54 11.81
C PRO A 88 6.76 -10.04 12.51
N ALA A 89 7.95 -9.70 11.99
CA ALA A 89 9.23 -10.11 12.57
C ALA A 89 9.50 -9.48 13.94
N SER A 90 9.10 -8.21 14.12
CA SER A 90 9.29 -7.45 15.35
C SER A 90 8.01 -7.33 16.19
N GLN A 91 6.87 -7.76 15.63
CA GLN A 91 5.50 -7.57 16.15
C GLN A 91 5.10 -6.11 16.37
N ARG A 92 5.78 -5.17 15.69
CA ARG A 92 5.52 -3.73 15.83
C ARG A 92 4.50 -3.25 14.81
N ALA A 93 3.63 -2.34 15.25
CA ALA A 93 2.71 -1.62 14.38
C ALA A 93 3.11 -0.13 14.35
N HIS A 94 3.36 0.38 13.16
CA HIS A 94 3.78 1.75 12.92
C HIS A 94 2.64 2.49 12.24
N ARG A 95 2.14 3.55 12.88
CA ARG A 95 1.22 4.47 12.21
C ARG A 95 1.96 5.13 11.05
N ILE A 96 1.31 5.18 9.90
CA ILE A 96 1.80 5.89 8.73
C ILE A 96 1.05 7.21 8.64
N HIS A 97 1.83 8.30 8.58
CA HIS A 97 1.33 9.65 8.35
C HIS A 97 1.29 9.96 6.85
#